data_AF-A0A239GFA8-F1
#
_entry.id   AF-A0A239GFA8-F1
#
_cell.length_a   1.000
_cell.length_b   1.000
_cell.length_c   1.000
_cell.angle_alpha   90.00
_cell.angle_beta   90.00
_cell.angle_gamma   90.00
#
_symmetry.space_group_name_H-M   'P 1'
#
loop_
_entity.id
_entity.type
_entity.pdbx_description
1 polymer ?
#
loop_
_entity_poly.entity_id
_entity_poly.type
_entity_poly.pdbx_seq_one_letter_code
_entity_poly.pdbx_strand_id
1 'polypeptide(L)'
;MTLEILHAQRIVLLDGTEIALGTRAFDVLAHLVANADRVVSKAELLDAVWAGLMVEESNLTVQIAGLRKALGRATIKTVPGIGYRFVATAAATATEDAGDGSAPQAAALPVPDIPSLAVLPFANLTGAVERDYLVDGIVNEVIMALSRVSGFFVISSTSSFNYKGRSIDLSEVGRELGVRYVLEGSIQQAGDQMRIFTQLVEAESGHTLWRDRFDGQASEIFELQDRVAEHVAAALEPRLIWAEATRAQAKPTASLAAYDLCLRAAPLVYRQNTLDSLIEGLDLLRQALALDPDYLQAKALICYAHTGAVATRWWTFEQARAALPLAHEVLDANPEDPLALAYCGHYIAYVGGETRRGLTALQRAKVLNPNSATVAMLLGWVHNYLSENEAAIAELRRARRISPLHPDIGVITAGIGNALFQMGKIDEAAAQYEQALSEYPEFATIHLGLMGIYWALGRKEESAQMAEILRRKAPDTTVANFRKNRPQDSPTYIEAIAAALEGNGFPP
;
A
#
# COMPACT_ATOMS: atom_id res chain seq x y z
N MET A 1 42.60 5.63 -7.95
CA MET A 1 41.70 6.69 -7.47
C MET A 1 42.19 8.05 -7.93
N THR A 2 41.86 8.38 -9.17
CA THR A 2 41.94 9.74 -9.71
C THR A 2 40.56 10.35 -9.56
N LEU A 3 40.45 11.40 -8.75
CA LEU A 3 39.20 12.13 -8.53
C LEU A 3 39.27 13.45 -9.29
N GLU A 4 38.37 13.64 -10.26
CA GLU A 4 38.25 14.89 -11.00
C GLU A 4 36.90 15.55 -10.69
N ILE A 5 36.91 16.86 -10.39
CA ILE A 5 35.71 17.63 -10.07
C ILE A 5 35.50 18.71 -11.13
N LEU A 6 34.50 18.51 -11.98
CA LEU A 6 34.10 19.45 -13.03
C LEU A 6 33.09 20.46 -12.46
N HIS A 7 33.61 21.48 -11.78
CA HIS A 7 32.81 22.47 -11.02
C HIS A 7 31.71 23.15 -11.85
N ALA A 8 31.99 23.49 -13.11
CA ALA A 8 31.03 24.17 -13.99
C ALA A 8 29.83 23.28 -14.37
N GLN A 9 30.02 21.96 -14.38
CA GLN A 9 29.00 20.97 -14.76
C GLN A 9 28.43 20.23 -13.55
N ARG A 10 29.01 20.43 -12.36
CA ARG A 10 28.71 19.72 -11.11
C ARG A 10 28.85 18.19 -11.24
N ILE A 11 29.80 17.75 -12.06
CA ILE A 11 30.12 16.35 -12.31
C ILE A 11 31.37 15.96 -11.53
N VAL A 12 31.39 14.75 -10.96
CA VAL A 12 32.57 14.16 -10.33
C VAL A 12 32.90 12.87 -11.04
N LEU A 13 34.14 12.74 -11.49
CA LEU A 13 34.66 11.54 -12.11
C LEU A 13 35.57 10.81 -11.13
N LEU A 14 35.29 9.54 -10.91
CA LEU A 14 36.12 8.63 -10.12
C LEU A 14 36.74 7.60 -11.06
N ASP A 15 38.06 7.65 -11.22
CA ASP A 15 38.81 6.79 -12.15
C ASP A 15 38.21 6.83 -13.59
N GLY A 16 37.76 8.02 -14.01
CA GLY A 16 37.17 8.28 -15.33
C GLY A 16 35.67 7.95 -15.45
N THR A 17 35.04 7.41 -14.41
CA THR A 17 33.60 7.10 -14.39
C THR A 17 32.84 8.18 -13.62
N GLU A 18 31.75 8.67 -14.20
CA GLU A 18 30.88 9.64 -13.51
C GLU A 18 30.16 9.00 -12.32
N ILE A 19 30.26 9.66 -11.17
CA ILE A 19 29.51 9.28 -9.97
C ILE A 19 28.39 10.28 -9.72
N ALA A 20 27.16 9.77 -9.66
CA ALA A 20 25.99 10.58 -9.34
C ALA A 20 26.05 11.03 -7.87
N LEU A 21 26.17 12.34 -7.65
CA LEU A 21 26.16 12.95 -6.33
C LEU A 21 25.04 14.00 -6.27
N GLY A 22 24.25 13.97 -5.19
CA GLY A 22 23.30 15.04 -4.92
C GLY A 22 24.02 16.38 -4.70
N THR A 23 23.31 17.49 -4.95
CA THR A 23 23.86 18.86 -4.91
C THR A 23 24.66 19.14 -3.63
N ARG A 24 24.12 18.76 -2.46
CA ARG A 24 24.80 18.98 -1.17
C ARG A 24 26.00 18.08 -0.94
N ALA A 25 25.94 16.82 -1.39
CA ALA A 25 27.09 15.92 -1.34
C ALA A 25 28.24 16.44 -2.21
N PHE A 26 27.92 16.97 -3.41
CA PHE A 26 28.89 17.61 -4.29
C PHE A 26 29.57 18.81 -3.61
N ASP A 27 28.80 19.72 -3.01
CA ASP A 27 29.36 20.93 -2.38
C ASP A 27 30.25 20.57 -1.18
N VAL A 28 29.85 19.58 -0.36
CA VAL A 28 30.66 19.05 0.75
C VAL A 28 31.96 18.44 0.22
N LEU A 29 31.90 17.63 -0.85
CA LEU A 29 33.09 17.02 -1.43
C LEU A 29 34.04 18.06 -2.02
N ALA A 30 33.52 19.02 -2.79
CA ALA A 30 34.31 20.09 -3.38
C ALA A 30 35.03 20.90 -2.30
N HIS A 31 34.33 21.21 -1.19
CA HIS A 31 34.92 21.93 -0.07
C HIS A 31 35.98 21.10 0.68
N LEU A 32 35.77 19.79 0.85
CA LEU A 32 36.76 18.89 1.47
C LEU A 32 38.00 18.69 0.60
N VAL A 33 37.83 18.60 -0.72
CA VAL A 33 38.95 18.44 -1.68
C VAL A 33 39.77 19.73 -1.77
N ALA A 34 39.11 20.89 -1.77
CA ALA A 34 39.78 22.19 -1.74
C ALA A 34 40.63 22.42 -0.48
N ASN A 35 40.35 21.67 0.60
CA ASN A 35 41.04 21.78 1.89
C ASN A 35 41.67 20.43 2.33
N ALA A 36 42.06 19.58 1.38
CA ALA A 36 42.53 18.21 1.63
C ALA A 36 43.81 18.13 2.49
N ASP A 37 44.58 19.21 2.56
CA ASP A 37 45.80 19.35 3.35
C ASP A 37 45.54 19.41 4.86
N ARG A 38 44.32 19.81 5.28
CA ARG A 38 43.95 19.99 6.68
C ARG A 38 42.65 19.27 7.07
N VAL A 39 42.33 19.31 8.36
CA VAL A 39 41.02 18.88 8.86
C VAL A 39 40.06 20.06 8.73
N VAL A 40 38.89 19.84 8.11
CA VAL A 40 37.83 20.84 8.01
C VAL A 40 36.83 20.58 9.13
N SER A 41 36.50 21.63 9.89
CA SER A 41 35.60 21.48 11.05
C SER A 41 34.16 21.26 10.60
N LYS A 42 33.33 20.67 11.47
CA LYS A 42 31.90 20.45 11.17
C LYS A 42 31.14 21.77 11.01
N ALA A 43 31.42 22.76 11.86
CA ALA A 43 30.84 24.09 11.78
C ALA A 43 31.21 24.78 10.46
N GLU A 44 32.47 24.66 10.04
CA GLU A 44 32.95 25.21 8.77
C GLU A 44 32.26 24.56 7.56
N LEU A 45 32.05 23.23 7.56
CA LEU A 45 31.31 22.56 6.50
C LEU A 45 29.83 22.95 6.48
N LEU A 46 29.22 23.11 7.65
CA LEU A 46 27.85 23.58 7.78
C LEU A 46 27.71 25.02 7.26
N ASP A 47 28.61 25.93 7.64
CA ASP A 47 28.59 27.31 7.18
C ASP A 47 28.90 27.43 5.68
N ALA A 48 29.89 26.69 5.17
CA ALA A 48 30.32 26.79 3.78
C ALA A 48 29.28 26.25 2.79
N VAL A 49 28.57 25.18 3.16
CA VAL A 49 27.60 24.52 2.26
C VAL A 49 26.18 24.98 2.55
N TRP A 50 25.81 25.26 3.80
CA TRP A 50 24.45 25.63 4.21
C TRP A 50 24.34 27.06 4.77
N ALA A 51 25.22 27.98 4.36
CA ALA A 51 25.15 29.40 4.73
C ALA A 51 23.71 29.96 4.70
N GLY A 52 23.23 30.46 5.85
CA GLY A 52 21.91 31.06 5.99
C GLY A 52 20.75 30.09 6.25
N LEU A 53 21.01 28.80 6.44
CA LEU A 53 20.02 27.78 6.82
C LEU A 53 20.38 27.19 8.20
N MET A 54 19.42 27.12 9.14
CA MET A 54 19.63 26.38 10.38
C MET A 54 19.49 24.87 10.11
N VAL A 55 20.60 24.15 10.12
CA VAL A 55 20.68 22.71 9.81
C VAL A 55 21.41 22.00 10.94
N GLU A 56 20.88 20.85 11.36
CA GLU A 56 21.52 20.00 12.35
C GLU A 56 22.75 19.26 11.79
N GLU A 57 23.72 18.99 12.66
CA GLU A 57 24.97 18.27 12.33
C GLU A 57 24.74 16.84 11.79
N SER A 58 23.57 16.27 12.08
CA SER A 58 23.09 14.99 11.55
C SER A 58 23.06 14.99 10.01
N ASN A 59 22.69 16.12 9.38
CA ASN A 59 22.64 16.25 7.93
C ASN A 59 24.04 16.17 7.30
N LEU A 60 25.05 16.82 7.91
CA LEU A 60 26.44 16.71 7.48
C LEU A 60 26.93 15.25 7.58
N THR A 61 26.54 14.54 8.63
CA THR A 61 26.90 13.12 8.82
C THR A 61 26.33 12.23 7.72
N VAL A 62 25.10 12.50 7.26
CA VAL A 62 24.46 11.80 6.14
C VAL A 62 25.21 12.04 4.82
N GLN A 63 25.57 13.30 4.52
CA GLN A 63 26.33 13.62 3.30
C GLN A 63 27.70 12.93 3.30
N ILE A 64 28.39 12.89 4.44
CA ILE A 64 29.68 12.19 4.56
C ILE A 64 29.53 10.67 4.40
N ALA A 65 28.44 10.07 4.90
CA ALA A 65 28.15 8.66 4.70
C ALA A 65 27.87 8.33 3.22
N GLY A 66 27.10 9.17 2.54
CA GLY A 66 26.85 9.07 1.09
C GLY A 66 28.14 9.18 0.27
N LEU A 67 28.98 10.17 0.58
CA LEU A 67 30.28 10.35 -0.06
C LEU A 67 31.21 9.16 0.16
N ARG A 68 31.24 8.56 1.35
CA ARG A 68 32.01 7.33 1.61
C ARG A 68 31.48 6.10 0.88
N LYS A 69 30.18 6.04 0.61
CA LYS A 69 29.59 4.97 -0.20
C LYS A 69 29.98 5.13 -1.67
N ALA A 70 29.97 6.36 -2.18
CA ALA A 70 30.29 6.66 -3.57
C ALA A 70 31.80 6.63 -3.88
N LEU A 71 32.64 7.11 -2.95
CA LEU A 71 34.08 7.30 -3.16
C LEU A 71 34.96 6.25 -2.47
N GLY A 72 34.36 5.40 -1.64
CA GLY A 72 35.09 4.50 -0.75
C GLY A 72 35.25 5.04 0.67
N ARG A 73 35.17 4.14 1.66
CA ARG A 73 35.17 4.50 3.10
C ARG A 73 36.47 5.16 3.56
N ALA A 74 37.58 4.88 2.88
CA ALA A 74 38.91 5.37 3.25
C ALA A 74 39.17 6.82 2.81
N THR A 75 38.37 7.34 1.87
CA THR A 75 38.59 8.61 1.17
C THR A 75 38.33 9.84 2.06
N ILE A 76 37.45 9.71 3.05
CA ILE A 76 37.15 10.77 4.01
C ILE A 76 37.32 10.20 5.41
N LYS A 77 38.31 10.69 6.16
CA LYS A 77 38.58 10.29 7.54
C LYS A 77 37.88 11.21 8.52
N THR A 78 37.21 10.64 9.52
CA THR A 78 36.65 11.42 10.64
C THR A 78 37.75 11.65 11.68
N VAL A 79 37.87 12.89 12.13
CA VAL A 79 38.68 13.27 13.28
C VAL A 79 37.71 13.55 14.43
N PRO A 80 37.61 12.64 15.43
CA PRO A 80 36.63 12.75 16.51
C PRO A 80 36.69 14.11 17.20
N GLY A 81 35.52 14.73 17.42
CA GLY A 81 35.40 16.03 18.08
C GLY A 81 35.80 17.26 17.25
N ILE A 82 36.31 17.08 16.02
CA ILE A 82 36.82 18.20 15.20
C ILE A 82 36.10 18.29 13.85
N GLY A 83 36.11 17.22 13.05
CA GLY A 83 35.52 17.26 11.71
C GLY A 83 36.03 16.16 10.78
N TYR A 84 36.23 16.49 9.50
CA TYR A 84 36.55 15.52 8.45
C TYR A 84 37.78 15.95 7.65
N ARG A 85 38.52 14.98 7.14
CA ARG A 85 39.69 15.19 6.28
C ARG A 85 39.61 14.30 5.04
N PHE A 86 39.88 14.87 3.88
CA PHE A 86 40.01 14.13 2.62
C PHE A 86 41.40 13.48 2.53
N VAL A 87 41.45 12.18 2.20
CA VAL A 87 42.68 11.37 2.21
C VAL A 87 42.65 10.43 1.00
N ALA A 88 43.00 10.93 -0.19
CA ALA A 88 43.26 10.07 -1.35
C ALA A 88 44.76 10.15 -1.70
N THR A 89 45.45 9.01 -1.65
CA THR A 89 46.86 8.86 -2.05
C THR A 89 46.95 8.49 -3.53
N ALA A 90 47.80 9.20 -4.28
CA ALA A 90 48.04 8.99 -5.70
C ALA A 90 48.96 7.78 -6.00
N ALA A 91 48.63 7.11 -7.12
CA ALA A 91 49.45 6.26 -8.03
C ALA A 91 49.99 4.87 -7.59
N ALA A 92 49.57 3.84 -8.36
CA ALA A 92 50.40 2.89 -9.15
C ALA A 92 50.09 1.37 -9.01
N THR A 93 49.55 0.81 -10.11
CA THR A 93 49.78 -0.51 -10.75
C THR A 93 49.43 -1.87 -10.10
N ALA A 94 48.78 -2.68 -10.97
CA ALA A 94 48.81 -4.15 -11.17
C ALA A 94 47.66 -5.02 -10.60
N THR A 95 46.87 -5.58 -11.54
CA THR A 95 46.29 -6.97 -11.65
C THR A 95 45.89 -7.71 -10.36
N GLU A 96 44.74 -8.35 -10.21
CA GLU A 96 44.04 -9.32 -11.10
C GLU A 96 42.68 -9.72 -10.46
N ASP A 97 41.71 -10.09 -11.31
CA ASP A 97 40.55 -11.00 -11.17
C ASP A 97 39.76 -11.17 -9.84
N ALA A 98 38.43 -10.96 -9.91
CA ALA A 98 37.43 -12.05 -10.03
C ALA A 98 36.02 -11.62 -9.56
N GLY A 99 35.00 -11.99 -10.35
CA GLY A 99 33.68 -12.37 -9.81
C GLY A 99 32.54 -11.38 -10.05
N ASP A 100 31.99 -11.39 -11.25
CA ASP A 100 30.67 -10.86 -11.57
C ASP A 100 29.58 -11.62 -10.79
N GLY A 101 28.70 -10.86 -10.17
CA GLY A 101 27.62 -11.32 -9.30
C GLY A 101 26.52 -10.27 -9.26
N SER A 102 26.02 -9.88 -10.43
CA SER A 102 24.85 -9.02 -10.54
C SER A 102 23.59 -9.78 -10.14
N ALA A 103 22.98 -9.38 -9.02
CA ALA A 103 21.62 -9.74 -8.68
C ALA A 103 20.62 -9.01 -9.62
N PRO A 104 19.47 -9.60 -9.96
CA PRO A 104 18.56 -9.06 -10.96
C PRO A 104 17.92 -7.73 -10.53
N GLN A 105 18.05 -6.72 -11.39
CA GLN A 105 17.42 -5.41 -11.26
C GLN A 105 15.91 -5.53 -11.52
N ALA A 106 15.08 -5.15 -10.54
CA ALA A 106 13.62 -5.14 -10.67
C ALA A 106 13.18 -4.18 -11.79
N ALA A 107 12.28 -4.65 -12.67
CA ALA A 107 11.78 -3.87 -13.79
C ALA A 107 10.90 -2.70 -13.32
N ALA A 108 11.17 -1.50 -13.87
CA ALA A 108 10.41 -0.27 -13.58
C ALA A 108 8.94 -0.36 -14.03
N LEU A 109 8.01 0.16 -13.23
CA LEU A 109 6.58 0.19 -13.57
C LEU A 109 6.28 1.35 -14.55
N PRO A 110 5.44 1.15 -15.58
CA PRO A 110 5.11 2.19 -16.55
C PRO A 110 4.22 3.29 -15.93
N VAL A 111 4.64 4.55 -16.07
CA VAL A 111 3.93 5.75 -15.60
C VAL A 111 2.66 5.98 -16.46
N PRO A 112 1.47 6.21 -15.88
CA PRO A 112 0.26 6.55 -16.63
C PRO A 112 0.34 7.90 -17.39
N ASP A 113 -0.42 8.03 -18.47
CA ASP A 113 -0.63 9.32 -19.19
C ASP A 113 -1.41 10.37 -18.37
N ILE A 114 -1.98 9.96 -17.22
CA ILE A 114 -2.74 10.79 -16.29
C ILE A 114 -1.81 11.15 -15.11
N PRO A 115 -1.82 12.38 -14.59
CA PRO A 115 -1.03 12.75 -13.40
C PRO A 115 -1.16 11.73 -12.25
N SER A 116 -0.04 11.12 -11.84
CA SER A 116 0.01 10.10 -10.79
C SER A 116 0.79 10.58 -9.57
N LEU A 117 0.28 10.27 -8.37
CA LEU A 117 0.74 10.83 -7.09
C LEU A 117 0.95 9.72 -6.05
N ALA A 118 2.10 9.70 -5.36
CA ALA A 118 2.27 8.95 -4.12
C ALA A 118 2.38 9.93 -2.95
N VAL A 119 1.82 9.58 -1.78
CA VAL A 119 2.04 10.35 -0.54
C VAL A 119 2.95 9.54 0.36
N LEU A 120 4.10 10.07 0.71
CA LEU A 120 5.07 9.43 1.60
C LEU A 120 4.74 9.68 3.08
N PRO A 121 5.18 8.79 3.99
CA PRO A 121 5.08 8.99 5.42
C PRO A 121 5.74 10.31 5.82
N PHE A 122 5.06 11.09 6.64
CA PHE A 122 5.63 12.34 7.13
C PHE A 122 6.71 12.06 8.17
N ALA A 123 7.80 12.83 8.13
CA ALA A 123 8.84 12.74 9.14
C ALA A 123 8.30 13.18 10.51
N ASN A 124 8.38 12.29 11.51
CA ASN A 124 8.02 12.62 12.88
C ASN A 124 9.18 13.38 13.56
N LEU A 125 9.04 14.69 13.71
CA LEU A 125 9.98 15.58 14.38
C LEU A 125 9.44 16.04 15.75
N THR A 126 8.48 15.32 16.32
CA THR A 126 7.90 15.62 17.65
C THR A 126 8.78 15.12 18.82
N GLY A 127 9.75 14.24 18.53
CA GLY A 127 10.68 13.70 19.52
C GLY A 127 10.14 12.54 20.38
N ALA A 128 8.91 12.06 20.12
CA ALA A 128 8.29 10.96 20.86
C ALA A 128 7.82 9.83 19.92
N VAL A 129 8.46 8.66 20.01
CA VAL A 129 8.13 7.44 19.23
C VAL A 129 6.71 6.93 19.53
N GLU A 130 6.24 7.15 20.76
CA GLU A 130 4.88 6.77 21.21
C GLU A 130 3.76 7.45 20.41
N ARG A 131 4.06 8.49 19.62
CA ARG A 131 3.09 9.24 18.82
C ARG A 131 3.16 8.94 17.31
N ASP A 132 3.94 7.94 16.90
CA ASP A 132 4.04 7.54 15.49
C ASP A 132 2.67 7.16 14.88
N TYR A 133 1.78 6.56 15.67
CA TYR A 133 0.43 6.22 15.23
C TYR A 133 -0.41 7.47 14.85
N LEU A 134 -0.14 8.61 15.50
CA LEU A 134 -0.85 9.87 15.25
C LEU A 134 -0.41 10.48 13.92
N VAL A 135 0.90 10.48 13.66
CA VAL A 135 1.49 10.91 12.38
C VAL A 135 0.98 10.02 11.24
N ASP A 136 0.94 8.71 11.46
CA ASP A 136 0.43 7.74 10.47
C ASP A 136 -1.08 7.95 10.21
N GLY A 137 -1.85 8.34 11.24
CA GLY A 137 -3.27 8.71 11.11
C GLY A 137 -3.49 9.90 10.17
N ILE A 138 -2.74 10.99 10.37
CA ILE A 138 -2.83 12.22 9.56
C ILE A 138 -2.45 11.92 8.10
N VAL A 139 -1.36 11.19 7.88
CA VAL A 139 -0.92 10.79 6.52
C VAL A 139 -2.00 9.95 5.83
N ASN A 140 -2.61 9.00 6.55
CA ASN A 140 -3.71 8.20 5.99
C ASN A 140 -4.92 9.06 5.62
N GLU A 141 -5.28 10.07 6.41
CA GLU A 141 -6.40 10.97 6.10
C GLU A 141 -6.12 11.85 4.87
N VAL A 142 -4.91 12.39 4.75
CA VAL A 142 -4.48 13.12 3.54
C VAL A 142 -4.58 12.21 2.30
N ILE A 143 -4.15 10.95 2.42
CA ILE A 143 -4.25 9.97 1.32
C ILE A 143 -5.71 9.64 0.99
N MET A 144 -6.56 9.51 2.00
CA MET A 144 -8.00 9.28 1.83
C MET A 144 -8.68 10.44 1.10
N ALA A 145 -8.35 11.68 1.47
CA ALA A 145 -8.87 12.87 0.80
C ALA A 145 -8.42 12.93 -0.67
N LEU A 146 -7.12 12.70 -0.93
CA LEU A 146 -6.56 12.74 -2.28
C LEU A 146 -7.05 11.60 -3.17
N SER A 147 -7.32 10.42 -2.62
CA SER A 147 -7.82 9.26 -3.38
C SER A 147 -9.20 9.52 -4.00
N ARG A 148 -9.99 10.42 -3.41
CA ARG A 148 -11.33 10.81 -3.90
C ARG A 148 -11.28 11.77 -5.09
N VAL A 149 -10.13 12.35 -5.41
CA VAL A 149 -9.98 13.31 -6.52
C VAL A 149 -9.80 12.56 -7.84
N SER A 150 -10.78 12.66 -8.73
CA SER A 150 -10.79 11.96 -10.04
C SER A 150 -9.77 12.47 -11.05
N GLY A 151 -9.08 13.59 -10.75
CA GLY A 151 -8.07 14.21 -11.61
C GLY A 151 -6.66 13.58 -11.53
N PHE A 152 -6.41 12.69 -10.57
CA PHE A 152 -5.11 12.06 -10.31
C PHE A 152 -5.23 10.55 -10.09
N PHE A 153 -4.17 9.82 -10.41
CA PHE A 153 -3.98 8.41 -10.02
C PHE A 153 -3.13 8.35 -8.75
N VAL A 154 -3.77 8.10 -7.59
CA VAL A 154 -3.10 8.12 -6.28
C VAL A 154 -2.69 6.70 -5.85
N ILE A 155 -1.43 6.53 -5.45
CA ILE A 155 -0.92 5.27 -4.89
C ILE A 155 -1.29 5.16 -3.41
N SER A 156 -1.75 3.98 -3.01
CA SER A 156 -2.21 3.71 -1.63
C SER A 156 -1.13 3.93 -0.58
N SER A 157 -1.53 4.35 0.62
CA SER A 157 -0.66 4.60 1.77
C SER A 157 0.24 3.42 2.15
N THR A 158 -0.26 2.18 2.06
CA THR A 158 0.49 0.97 2.42
C THR A 158 1.76 0.77 1.60
N SER A 159 1.74 1.15 0.33
CA SER A 159 2.92 1.09 -0.54
C SER A 159 3.96 2.14 -0.16
N SER A 160 3.51 3.32 0.27
CA SER A 160 4.36 4.43 0.67
C SER A 160 4.94 4.27 2.09
N PHE A 161 4.27 3.56 3.00
CA PHE A 161 4.76 3.33 4.37
C PHE A 161 6.02 2.46 4.45
N ASN A 162 6.35 1.67 3.43
CA ASN A 162 7.60 0.91 3.36
C ASN A 162 8.85 1.79 3.28
N TYR A 163 8.69 3.07 2.96
CA TYR A 163 9.78 4.04 2.92
C TYR A 163 10.04 4.72 4.27
N LYS A 164 9.21 4.48 5.31
CA LYS A 164 9.35 5.08 6.65
C LYS A 164 10.74 4.77 7.25
N GLY A 165 11.46 5.81 7.68
CA GLY A 165 12.78 5.68 8.32
C GLY A 165 13.94 5.35 7.37
N ARG A 166 13.72 5.34 6.04
CA ARG A 166 14.78 5.17 5.03
C ARG A 166 15.25 6.53 4.52
N SER A 167 16.49 6.61 4.05
CA SER A 167 16.93 7.71 3.20
C SER A 167 16.41 7.42 1.79
N ILE A 168 15.44 8.20 1.33
CA ILE A 168 14.67 7.92 0.12
C ILE A 168 15.16 8.82 -1.01
N ASP A 169 15.48 8.23 -2.16
CA ASP A 169 15.62 8.98 -3.41
C ASP A 169 14.22 9.08 -4.06
N LEU A 170 13.71 10.30 -4.20
CA LEU A 170 12.36 10.53 -4.75
C LEU A 170 12.24 10.05 -6.22
N SER A 171 13.35 10.03 -6.97
CA SER A 171 13.38 9.50 -8.34
C SER A 171 13.25 7.97 -8.36
N GLU A 172 13.81 7.30 -7.36
CA GLU A 172 13.64 5.86 -7.15
C GLU A 172 12.20 5.52 -6.78
N VAL A 173 11.57 6.29 -5.89
CA VAL A 173 10.14 6.16 -5.55
C VAL A 173 9.25 6.35 -6.78
N GLY A 174 9.51 7.37 -7.60
CA GLY A 174 8.77 7.61 -8.84
C GLY A 174 8.82 6.42 -9.79
N ARG A 175 10.00 5.81 -9.93
CA ARG A 175 10.23 4.64 -10.79
C ARG A 175 9.64 3.34 -10.23
N GLU A 176 9.78 3.11 -8.93
CA GLU A 176 9.29 1.91 -8.25
C GLU A 176 7.77 1.90 -8.14
N LEU A 177 7.15 3.04 -7.84
CA LEU A 177 5.70 3.16 -7.70
C LEU A 177 4.99 3.57 -9.00
N GLY A 178 5.75 3.92 -10.06
CA GLY A 178 5.19 4.37 -11.34
C GLY A 178 4.44 5.70 -11.23
N VAL A 179 4.90 6.61 -10.36
CA VAL A 179 4.26 7.91 -10.11
C VAL A 179 5.08 9.07 -10.65
N ARG A 180 4.39 10.09 -11.16
CA ARG A 180 5.02 11.33 -11.63
C ARG A 180 5.29 12.31 -10.48
N TYR A 181 4.41 12.33 -9.48
CA TYR A 181 4.46 13.26 -8.37
C TYR A 181 4.52 12.53 -7.03
N VAL A 182 5.17 13.16 -6.05
CA VAL A 182 5.28 12.67 -4.68
C VAL A 182 4.92 13.80 -3.72
N LEU A 183 3.99 13.55 -2.81
CA LEU A 183 3.71 14.41 -1.66
C LEU A 183 4.49 13.89 -0.45
N GLU A 184 5.28 14.74 0.17
CA GLU A 184 6.02 14.43 1.40
C GLU A 184 5.78 15.53 2.45
N GLY A 185 6.14 15.25 3.71
CA GLY A 185 5.87 16.19 4.79
C GLY A 185 6.63 15.89 6.08
N SER A 186 6.44 16.75 7.07
CA SER A 186 6.98 16.57 8.41
C SER A 186 6.05 17.15 9.47
N ILE A 187 6.06 16.57 10.67
CA ILE A 187 5.26 17.02 11.81
C ILE A 187 6.18 17.36 12.96
N GLN A 188 6.09 18.58 13.47
CA GLN A 188 6.82 19.11 14.61
C GLN A 188 5.84 19.45 15.74
N GLN A 189 6.28 19.31 16.99
CA GLN A 189 5.49 19.68 18.16
C GLN A 189 6.35 20.37 19.21
N ALA A 190 5.83 21.46 19.77
CA ALA A 190 6.41 22.18 20.90
C ALA A 190 5.31 22.45 21.95
N GLY A 191 5.29 21.62 23.00
CA GLY A 191 4.20 21.64 23.98
C GLY A 191 2.87 21.23 23.32
N ASP A 192 1.85 22.09 23.42
CA ASP A 192 0.56 21.87 22.76
C ASP A 192 0.52 22.38 21.31
N GLN A 193 1.53 23.13 20.86
CA GLN A 193 1.56 23.60 19.47
C GLN A 193 2.12 22.54 18.53
N MET A 194 1.40 22.25 17.46
CA MET A 194 1.82 21.38 16.38
C MET A 194 1.96 22.16 15.08
N ARG A 195 2.95 21.76 14.28
CA ARG A 195 3.21 22.28 12.95
C ARG A 195 3.39 21.14 11.97
N ILE A 196 2.64 21.18 10.89
CA ILE A 196 2.71 20.21 9.79
C ILE A 196 3.22 20.94 8.55
N PHE A 197 4.29 20.43 7.95
CA PHE A 197 4.79 20.88 6.65
C PHE A 197 4.44 19.85 5.59
N THR A 198 4.02 20.30 4.42
CA THR A 198 3.72 19.45 3.28
C THR A 198 4.35 20.03 2.01
N GLN A 199 4.79 19.17 1.11
CA GLN A 199 5.32 19.58 -0.19
C GLN A 199 5.05 18.55 -1.28
N LEU A 200 4.71 19.03 -2.47
CA LEU A 200 4.53 18.25 -3.69
C LEU A 200 5.77 18.39 -4.58
N VAL A 201 6.33 17.28 -5.01
CA VAL A 201 7.55 17.20 -5.81
C VAL A 201 7.31 16.35 -7.07
N GLU A 202 7.88 16.74 -8.21
CA GLU A 202 7.96 15.87 -9.39
C GLU A 202 9.11 14.88 -9.20
N ALA A 203 8.81 13.58 -9.24
CA ALA A 203 9.75 12.53 -8.86
C ALA A 203 10.99 12.47 -9.76
N GLU A 204 10.83 12.69 -11.07
CA GLU A 204 11.90 12.62 -12.06
C GLU A 204 12.90 13.77 -11.93
N SER A 205 12.40 15.00 -11.75
CA SER A 205 13.22 16.21 -11.74
C SER A 205 13.62 16.66 -10.33
N GLY A 206 12.95 16.14 -9.29
CA GLY A 206 13.08 16.62 -7.92
C GLY A 206 12.52 18.04 -7.71
N HIS A 207 11.80 18.59 -8.69
CA HIS A 207 11.29 19.96 -8.64
C HIS A 207 10.07 20.05 -7.73
N THR A 208 10.13 20.90 -6.71
CA THR A 208 8.99 21.16 -5.83
C THR A 208 7.98 22.07 -6.53
N LEU A 209 6.75 21.57 -6.72
CA LEU A 209 5.66 22.32 -7.35
C LEU A 209 4.84 23.13 -6.34
N TRP A 210 4.69 22.62 -5.11
CA TRP A 210 3.86 23.24 -4.09
C TRP A 210 4.42 22.92 -2.70
N ARG A 211 4.27 23.87 -1.76
CA ARG A 211 4.60 23.69 -0.34
C ARG A 211 3.62 24.47 0.51
N ASP A 212 3.28 23.91 1.66
CA ASP A 212 2.47 24.63 2.64
C ASP A 212 2.76 24.19 4.08
N ARG A 213 2.32 25.03 5.02
CA ARG A 213 2.48 24.87 6.46
C ARG A 213 1.14 25.03 7.14
N PHE A 214 0.87 24.15 8.09
CA PHE A 214 -0.31 24.19 8.94
C PHE A 214 0.13 24.25 10.40
N ASP A 215 -0.36 25.24 11.12
CA ASP A 215 -0.17 25.41 12.56
C ASP A 215 -1.49 25.06 13.28
N GLY A 216 -1.41 24.41 14.44
CA GLY A 216 -2.58 24.07 15.26
C GLY A 216 -2.22 23.62 16.67
N GLN A 217 -3.24 23.32 17.47
CA GLN A 217 -3.05 22.73 18.80
C GLN A 217 -3.16 21.20 18.74
N ALA A 218 -2.43 20.48 19.58
CA ALA A 218 -2.52 19.02 19.66
C ALA A 218 -3.89 18.57 20.19
N SER A 219 -4.52 19.39 21.03
CA SER A 219 -5.89 19.23 21.51
C SER A 219 -6.95 19.30 20.40
N GLU A 220 -6.66 19.97 19.28
CA GLU A 220 -7.54 20.17 18.11
C GLU A 220 -7.06 19.37 16.89
N ILE A 221 -6.35 18.25 17.13
CA ILE A 221 -5.64 17.53 16.06
C ILE A 221 -6.54 17.09 14.90
N PHE A 222 -7.78 16.68 15.17
CA PHE A 222 -8.72 16.28 14.13
C PHE A 222 -9.08 17.46 13.20
N GLU A 223 -9.28 18.66 13.74
CA GLU A 223 -9.53 19.84 12.91
C GLU A 223 -8.28 20.25 12.12
N LEU A 224 -7.08 20.10 12.71
CA LEU A 224 -5.83 20.37 12.01
C LEU A 224 -5.63 19.37 10.85
N GLN A 225 -5.97 18.10 11.06
CA GLN A 225 -5.92 17.03 10.07
C GLN A 225 -6.87 17.29 8.90
N ASP A 226 -8.13 17.67 9.18
CA ASP A 226 -9.12 18.05 8.16
C ASP A 226 -8.61 19.20 7.30
N ARG A 227 -8.11 20.28 7.94
CA ARG A 227 -7.58 21.45 7.22
C ARG A 227 -6.42 21.10 6.30
N VAL A 228 -5.49 20.25 6.76
CA VAL A 228 -4.34 19.81 5.95
C VAL A 228 -4.84 19.03 4.74
N ALA A 229 -5.74 18.06 4.93
CA ALA A 229 -6.26 17.23 3.86
C ALA A 229 -7.03 18.05 2.81
N GLU A 230 -7.90 18.96 3.25
CA GLU A 230 -8.66 19.88 2.37
C GLU A 230 -7.74 20.81 1.57
N HIS A 231 -6.75 21.42 2.22
CA HIS A 231 -5.85 22.36 1.54
C HIS A 231 -4.89 21.67 0.59
N VAL A 232 -4.36 20.49 0.96
CA VAL A 232 -3.54 19.68 0.07
C VAL A 232 -4.36 19.26 -1.16
N ALA A 233 -5.61 18.85 -0.99
CA ALA A 233 -6.49 18.54 -2.11
C ALA A 233 -6.77 19.76 -3.01
N ALA A 234 -7.10 20.92 -2.41
CA ALA A 234 -7.40 22.16 -3.12
C ALA A 234 -6.18 22.77 -3.85
N ALA A 235 -4.98 22.61 -3.30
CA ALA A 235 -3.76 23.12 -3.89
C ALA A 235 -3.30 22.33 -5.14
N LEU A 236 -3.65 21.05 -5.21
CA LEU A 236 -3.31 20.16 -6.34
C LEU A 236 -4.26 20.33 -7.52
N GLU A 237 -5.23 21.22 -7.40
CA GLU A 237 -6.46 21.21 -8.17
C GLU A 237 -6.60 22.20 -9.37
N PRO A 238 -5.56 22.62 -10.14
CA PRO A 238 -5.79 23.46 -11.33
C PRO A 238 -6.59 22.85 -12.51
N ARG A 239 -7.52 21.90 -12.27
CA ARG A 239 -8.70 21.56 -13.09
C ARG A 239 -9.95 21.17 -12.25
N LEU A 240 -10.14 21.87 -11.12
CA LEU A 240 -11.33 21.92 -10.26
C LEU A 240 -12.63 22.25 -10.99
N ILE A 241 -13.56 21.30 -11.10
CA ILE A 241 -14.99 21.60 -11.16
C ILE A 241 -15.72 20.55 -10.30
N TRP A 242 -15.98 20.95 -9.04
CA TRP A 242 -17.09 20.54 -8.15
C TRP A 242 -17.16 19.12 -7.57
N ALA A 243 -16.49 18.87 -6.44
CA ALA A 243 -16.80 17.66 -5.63
C ALA A 243 -16.97 17.81 -4.11
N GLU A 244 -16.40 18.78 -3.36
CA GLU A 244 -16.40 18.65 -1.88
C GLU A 244 -16.77 19.89 -1.05
N ALA A 245 -17.53 20.84 -1.58
CA ALA A 245 -18.11 21.94 -0.77
C ALA A 245 -19.35 21.54 0.06
N THR A 246 -19.54 20.25 0.41
CA THR A 246 -20.66 19.80 1.26
C THR A 246 -20.31 18.57 2.11
N ARG A 247 -19.04 18.45 2.57
CA ARG A 247 -18.60 17.30 3.40
C ARG A 247 -18.18 17.63 4.83
N ALA A 248 -18.24 18.88 5.24
CA ALA A 248 -18.16 19.28 6.64
C ALA A 248 -19.56 19.41 7.23
N GLN A 249 -20.10 18.36 7.87
CA GLN A 249 -21.03 18.43 9.03
C GLN A 249 -21.77 17.13 9.44
N ALA A 250 -21.33 15.93 9.05
CA ALA A 250 -21.86 14.71 9.65
C ALA A 250 -20.77 14.02 10.48
N LYS A 251 -20.82 14.16 11.81
CA LYS A 251 -20.05 13.30 12.70
C LYS A 251 -20.42 11.84 12.36
N PRO A 252 -19.45 10.92 12.14
CA PRO A 252 -19.73 9.54 11.71
C PRO A 252 -20.63 8.75 12.67
N THR A 253 -20.68 9.18 13.93
CA THR A 253 -21.56 8.69 14.99
C THR A 253 -21.73 9.80 16.04
N ALA A 254 -22.84 9.77 16.78
CA ALA A 254 -23.04 10.61 17.97
C ALA A 254 -22.24 10.11 19.20
N SER A 255 -21.64 8.91 19.12
CA SER A 255 -20.93 8.23 20.21
C SER A 255 -19.42 8.08 19.90
N LEU A 256 -18.60 8.92 20.53
CA LEU A 256 -17.13 8.81 20.44
C LEU A 256 -16.60 7.46 20.92
N ALA A 257 -17.32 6.79 21.84
CA ALA A 257 -16.96 5.46 22.32
C ALA A 257 -17.21 4.37 21.26
N ALA A 258 -18.28 4.47 20.47
CA ALA A 258 -18.53 3.56 19.35
C ALA A 258 -17.46 3.73 18.25
N TYR A 259 -17.05 4.98 18.01
CA TYR A 259 -15.98 5.32 17.08
C TYR A 259 -14.64 4.69 17.48
N ASP A 260 -14.20 4.86 18.74
CA ASP A 260 -12.96 4.25 19.27
C ASP A 260 -12.93 2.73 19.11
N LEU A 261 -14.04 2.06 19.45
CA LEU A 261 -14.16 0.60 19.31
C LEU A 261 -14.00 0.15 17.85
N CYS A 262 -14.57 0.87 16.89
CA CYS A 262 -14.38 0.59 15.46
C CYS A 262 -12.94 0.80 15.01
N LEU A 263 -12.28 1.87 15.48
CA LEU A 263 -10.86 2.11 15.16
C LEU A 263 -9.96 0.98 15.67
N ARG A 264 -10.24 0.47 16.88
CA ARG A 264 -9.51 -0.65 17.47
C ARG A 264 -9.78 -1.97 16.74
N ALA A 265 -11.01 -2.18 16.27
CA ALA A 265 -11.39 -3.38 15.53
C ALA A 265 -10.80 -3.46 14.11
N ALA A 266 -10.70 -2.31 13.44
CA ALA A 266 -10.28 -2.22 12.03
C ALA A 266 -8.98 -2.99 11.69
N PRO A 267 -7.83 -2.81 12.40
CA PRO A 267 -6.60 -3.55 12.06
C PRO A 267 -6.74 -5.07 12.26
N LEU A 268 -7.56 -5.52 13.21
CA LEU A 268 -7.82 -6.94 13.46
C LEU A 268 -8.63 -7.56 12.32
N VAL A 269 -9.61 -6.81 11.81
CA VAL A 269 -10.53 -7.23 10.74
C VAL A 269 -9.91 -7.11 9.34
N TYR A 270 -8.98 -6.18 9.12
CA TYR A 270 -8.33 -6.02 7.81
C TYR A 270 -7.24 -7.06 7.53
N ARG A 271 -6.45 -7.44 8.55
CA ARG A 271 -5.35 -8.40 8.36
C ARG A 271 -5.76 -9.86 8.60
N GLN A 272 -6.78 -10.10 9.42
CA GLN A 272 -7.31 -11.44 9.76
C GLN A 272 -6.24 -12.52 9.90
N ASN A 273 -5.19 -12.25 10.67
CA ASN A 273 -4.04 -13.15 10.76
C ASN A 273 -4.38 -14.47 11.46
N THR A 274 -5.29 -14.43 12.44
CA THR A 274 -5.71 -15.58 13.23
C THR A 274 -7.21 -15.52 13.53
N LEU A 275 -7.79 -16.68 13.82
CA LEU A 275 -9.19 -16.78 14.25
C LEU A 275 -9.44 -15.95 15.52
N ASP A 276 -8.51 -15.95 16.46
CA ASP A 276 -8.63 -15.18 17.71
C ASP A 276 -8.68 -13.68 17.46
N SER A 277 -7.82 -13.14 16.58
CA SER A 277 -7.85 -11.72 16.22
C SER A 277 -9.15 -11.33 15.52
N LEU A 278 -9.68 -12.20 14.67
CA LEU A 278 -10.98 -11.96 14.03
C LEU A 278 -12.12 -11.93 15.06
N ILE A 279 -12.13 -12.87 16.01
CA ILE A 279 -13.14 -12.92 17.08
C ILE A 279 -13.06 -11.66 17.94
N GLU A 280 -11.86 -11.25 18.34
CA GLU A 280 -11.64 -10.01 19.10
C GLU A 280 -12.15 -8.77 18.33
N GLY A 281 -11.83 -8.67 17.04
CA GLY A 281 -12.31 -7.59 16.19
C GLY A 281 -13.84 -7.54 16.09
N LEU A 282 -14.49 -8.70 15.92
CA LEU A 282 -15.95 -8.77 15.92
C LEU A 282 -16.56 -8.40 17.27
N ASP A 283 -15.95 -8.78 18.39
CA ASP A 283 -16.46 -8.45 19.72
C ASP A 283 -16.38 -6.94 19.99
N LEU A 284 -15.33 -6.26 19.52
CA LEU A 284 -15.24 -4.80 19.55
C LEU A 284 -16.33 -4.14 18.69
N LEU A 285 -16.58 -4.67 17.49
CA LEU A 285 -17.65 -4.14 16.60
C LEU A 285 -19.05 -4.36 17.17
N ARG A 286 -19.29 -5.49 17.84
CA ARG A 286 -20.56 -5.74 18.55
C ARG A 286 -20.74 -4.76 19.71
N GLN A 287 -19.68 -4.45 20.46
CA GLN A 287 -19.73 -3.42 21.49
C GLN A 287 -20.01 -2.03 20.89
N ALA A 288 -19.41 -1.71 19.73
CA ALA A 288 -19.70 -0.46 19.02
C ALA A 288 -21.19 -0.36 18.64
N LEU A 289 -21.77 -1.44 18.10
CA LEU A 289 -23.19 -1.48 17.75
C LEU A 289 -24.13 -1.49 18.96
N ALA A 290 -23.69 -1.96 20.12
CA ALA A 290 -24.46 -1.85 21.36
C ALA A 290 -24.56 -0.39 21.85
N LEU A 291 -23.54 0.43 21.55
CA LEU A 291 -23.52 1.85 21.89
C LEU A 291 -24.20 2.72 20.83
N ASP A 292 -24.07 2.36 19.56
CA ASP A 292 -24.71 3.01 18.42
C ASP A 292 -25.20 1.97 17.40
N PRO A 293 -26.46 1.53 17.51
CA PRO A 293 -27.03 0.52 16.61
C PRO A 293 -27.09 0.93 15.14
N ASP A 294 -27.04 2.23 14.83
CA ASP A 294 -27.12 2.76 13.47
C ASP A 294 -25.74 3.02 12.84
N TYR A 295 -24.66 2.66 13.54
CA TYR A 295 -23.31 2.96 13.10
C TYR A 295 -22.90 2.14 11.86
N LEU A 296 -23.05 2.74 10.69
CA LEU A 296 -22.88 2.09 9.39
C LEU A 296 -21.47 1.50 9.17
N GLN A 297 -20.43 2.19 9.65
CA GLN A 297 -19.05 1.71 9.51
C GLN A 297 -18.82 0.42 10.30
N ALA A 298 -19.40 0.30 11.50
CA ALA A 298 -19.32 -0.92 12.29
C ALA A 298 -20.00 -2.10 11.56
N LYS A 299 -21.20 -1.87 11.02
CA LYS A 299 -21.94 -2.86 10.21
C LYS A 299 -21.13 -3.31 8.99
N ALA A 300 -20.52 -2.37 8.27
CA ALA A 300 -19.69 -2.67 7.11
C ALA A 300 -18.43 -3.47 7.45
N LEU A 301 -17.75 -3.14 8.56
CA LEU A 301 -16.60 -3.90 9.03
C LEU A 301 -16.97 -5.32 9.46
N ILE A 302 -18.14 -5.53 10.08
CA ILE A 302 -18.66 -6.88 10.35
C ILE A 302 -18.86 -7.65 9.03
N CYS A 303 -19.45 -7.03 8.01
CA CYS A 303 -19.62 -7.67 6.70
C CYS A 303 -18.27 -8.09 6.10
N TYR A 304 -17.26 -7.22 6.15
CA TYR A 304 -15.90 -7.53 5.67
C TYR A 304 -15.24 -8.68 6.46
N ALA A 305 -15.36 -8.65 7.79
CA ALA A 305 -14.91 -9.72 8.68
C ALA A 305 -15.53 -11.08 8.28
N HIS A 306 -16.84 -11.11 8.08
CA HIS A 306 -17.58 -12.32 7.68
C HIS A 306 -17.23 -12.82 6.29
N THR A 307 -16.99 -11.94 5.32
CA THR A 307 -16.45 -12.33 4.02
C THR A 307 -15.11 -13.05 4.17
N GLY A 308 -14.15 -12.44 4.88
CA GLY A 308 -12.80 -12.99 5.03
C GLY A 308 -12.80 -14.35 5.73
N ALA A 309 -13.58 -14.49 6.81
CA ALA A 309 -13.72 -15.74 7.56
C ALA A 309 -14.30 -16.90 6.74
N VAL A 310 -15.26 -16.62 5.86
CA VAL A 310 -15.77 -17.64 4.92
C VAL A 310 -14.69 -17.99 3.91
N ALA A 311 -13.96 -17.00 3.41
CA ALA A 311 -12.93 -17.19 2.40
C ALA A 311 -11.69 -17.94 2.94
N THR A 312 -11.40 -17.85 4.24
CA THR A 312 -10.38 -18.65 4.95
C THR A 312 -10.90 -19.98 5.48
N ARG A 313 -12.21 -20.22 5.42
CA ARG A 313 -12.94 -21.40 5.93
C ARG A 313 -13.07 -21.50 7.44
N TRP A 314 -12.95 -20.39 8.16
CA TRP A 314 -13.30 -20.33 9.58
C TRP A 314 -14.82 -20.34 9.84
N TRP A 315 -15.60 -19.82 8.89
CA TRP A 315 -17.06 -19.91 8.92
C TRP A 315 -17.62 -20.66 7.72
N THR A 316 -18.72 -21.38 7.96
CA THR A 316 -19.59 -21.85 6.89
C THR A 316 -20.39 -20.68 6.32
N PHE A 317 -20.90 -20.84 5.09
CA PHE A 317 -21.82 -19.86 4.52
C PHE A 317 -23.07 -19.67 5.38
N GLU A 318 -23.57 -20.73 6.02
CA GLU A 318 -24.73 -20.65 6.92
C GLU A 318 -24.46 -19.77 8.14
N GLN A 319 -23.32 -19.96 8.80
CA GLN A 319 -22.89 -19.09 9.91
C GLN A 319 -22.74 -17.64 9.45
N ALA A 320 -22.16 -17.44 8.26
CA ALA A 320 -21.97 -16.12 7.72
C ALA A 320 -23.30 -15.43 7.40
N ARG A 321 -24.32 -16.13 6.87
CA ARG A 321 -25.62 -15.53 6.49
C ARG A 321 -26.33 -14.76 7.62
N ALA A 322 -26.02 -15.06 8.89
CA ALA A 322 -26.60 -14.37 10.04
C ALA A 322 -26.36 -12.85 10.05
N ALA A 323 -25.29 -12.35 9.40
CA ALA A 323 -24.99 -10.92 9.32
C ALA A 323 -25.50 -10.23 8.04
N LEU A 324 -26.23 -10.93 7.15
CA LEU A 324 -26.85 -10.33 5.95
C LEU A 324 -27.77 -9.13 6.24
N PRO A 325 -28.61 -9.14 7.30
CA PRO A 325 -29.46 -7.99 7.61
C PRO A 325 -28.66 -6.69 7.80
N LEU A 326 -27.46 -6.76 8.42
CA LEU A 326 -26.60 -5.58 8.60
C LEU A 326 -26.15 -4.98 7.27
N ALA A 327 -25.84 -5.83 6.30
CA ALA A 327 -25.44 -5.40 4.96
C ALA A 327 -26.61 -4.75 4.21
N HIS A 328 -27.81 -5.32 4.35
CA HIS A 328 -29.03 -4.73 3.77
C HIS A 328 -29.32 -3.36 4.36
N GLU A 329 -29.26 -3.22 5.68
CA GLU A 329 -29.45 -1.92 6.35
C GLU A 329 -28.47 -0.85 5.85
N VAL A 330 -27.17 -1.20 5.70
CA VAL A 330 -26.17 -0.26 5.16
C VAL A 330 -26.49 0.11 3.72
N LEU A 331 -26.82 -0.86 2.86
CA LEU A 331 -27.10 -0.58 1.46
C LEU A 331 -28.42 0.20 1.26
N ASP A 332 -29.42 -0.04 2.09
CA ASP A 332 -30.70 0.65 2.06
C ASP A 332 -30.60 2.08 2.61
N ALA A 333 -29.70 2.33 3.56
CA ALA A 333 -29.32 3.68 3.99
C ALA A 333 -28.56 4.46 2.89
N ASN A 334 -28.00 3.75 1.89
CA ASN A 334 -27.27 4.29 0.75
C ASN A 334 -26.24 5.39 1.14
N PRO A 335 -25.24 5.05 1.98
CA PRO A 335 -24.28 6.02 2.47
C PRO A 335 -23.35 6.50 1.36
N GLU A 336 -22.85 7.72 1.51
CA GLU A 336 -21.78 8.27 0.67
C GLU A 336 -20.38 7.79 1.12
N ASP A 337 -20.30 6.62 1.77
CA ASP A 337 -19.05 5.94 2.14
C ASP A 337 -18.76 4.79 1.15
N PRO A 338 -17.71 4.92 0.30
CA PRO A 338 -17.38 3.92 -0.70
C PRO A 338 -16.98 2.57 -0.10
N LEU A 339 -16.30 2.53 1.05
CA LEU A 339 -15.88 1.26 1.66
C LEU A 339 -17.06 0.54 2.29
N ALA A 340 -17.98 1.28 2.93
CA ALA A 340 -19.21 0.69 3.45
C ALA A 340 -20.05 0.03 2.33
N LEU A 341 -20.26 0.75 1.23
CA LEU A 341 -20.93 0.21 0.05
C LEU A 341 -20.19 -1.00 -0.54
N ALA A 342 -18.86 -0.95 -0.61
CA ALA A 342 -18.06 -2.02 -1.17
C ALA A 342 -18.06 -3.30 -0.32
N TYR A 343 -17.88 -3.17 1.00
CA TYR A 343 -17.87 -4.30 1.93
C TYR A 343 -19.25 -4.97 2.00
N CYS A 344 -20.31 -4.20 2.18
CA CYS A 344 -21.67 -4.75 2.22
C CYS A 344 -22.09 -5.28 0.86
N GLY A 345 -21.78 -4.56 -0.23
CA GLY A 345 -22.08 -4.99 -1.60
C GLY A 345 -21.40 -6.30 -1.97
N HIS A 346 -20.10 -6.43 -1.66
CA HIS A 346 -19.38 -7.69 -1.88
C HIS A 346 -19.94 -8.81 -1.01
N TYR A 347 -20.25 -8.54 0.25
CA TYR A 347 -20.74 -9.56 1.18
C TYR A 347 -22.12 -10.11 0.78
N ILE A 348 -23.07 -9.28 0.32
CA ILE A 348 -24.36 -9.79 -0.19
C ILE A 348 -24.20 -10.55 -1.51
N ALA A 349 -23.22 -10.19 -2.35
CA ALA A 349 -22.92 -10.92 -3.57
C ALA A 349 -22.29 -12.28 -3.26
N TYR A 350 -21.31 -12.31 -2.36
CA TYR A 350 -20.54 -13.50 -2.02
C TYR A 350 -21.37 -14.48 -1.17
N VAL A 351 -21.94 -14.02 -0.05
CA VAL A 351 -22.66 -14.86 0.93
C VAL A 351 -24.15 -14.93 0.66
N GLY A 352 -24.76 -13.80 0.29
CA GLY A 352 -26.21 -13.70 0.06
C GLY A 352 -26.67 -14.33 -1.25
N GLY A 353 -25.83 -14.29 -2.28
CA GLY A 353 -26.20 -14.64 -3.66
C GLY A 353 -26.90 -13.49 -4.40
N GLU A 354 -26.95 -12.29 -3.81
CA GLU A 354 -27.55 -11.09 -4.42
C GLU A 354 -26.53 -10.37 -5.32
N THR A 355 -25.90 -11.10 -6.24
CA THR A 355 -24.72 -10.66 -6.98
C THR A 355 -24.95 -9.37 -7.77
N ARG A 356 -26.12 -9.20 -8.38
CA ARG A 356 -26.47 -7.97 -9.12
C ARG A 356 -26.62 -6.74 -8.21
N ARG A 357 -27.24 -6.88 -7.04
CA ARG A 357 -27.38 -5.77 -6.06
C ARG A 357 -26.01 -5.40 -5.50
N GLY A 358 -25.18 -6.38 -5.19
CA GLY A 358 -23.80 -6.17 -4.77
C GLY A 358 -22.95 -5.46 -5.83
N LEU A 359 -23.11 -5.83 -7.11
CA LEU A 359 -22.45 -5.17 -8.23
C LEU A 359 -22.83 -3.68 -8.31
N THR A 360 -24.13 -3.35 -8.20
CA THR A 360 -24.59 -1.96 -8.20
C THR A 360 -23.97 -1.14 -7.07
N ALA A 361 -23.90 -1.70 -5.85
CA ALA A 361 -23.27 -1.03 -4.71
C ALA A 361 -21.77 -0.78 -4.94
N LEU A 362 -21.03 -1.77 -5.45
CA LEU A 362 -19.61 -1.62 -5.77
C LEU A 362 -19.34 -0.65 -6.93
N GLN A 363 -20.23 -0.60 -7.93
CA GLN A 363 -20.15 0.42 -8.99
C GLN A 363 -20.34 1.83 -8.43
N ARG A 364 -21.29 2.03 -7.51
CA ARG A 364 -21.44 3.31 -6.79
C ARG A 364 -20.20 3.63 -5.96
N ALA A 365 -19.66 2.67 -5.22
CA ALA A 365 -18.42 2.82 -4.46
C ALA A 365 -17.25 3.27 -5.35
N LYS A 366 -17.13 2.70 -6.56
CA LYS A 366 -16.11 3.09 -7.55
C LYS A 366 -16.31 4.51 -8.05
N VAL A 367 -17.55 4.97 -8.23
CA VAL A 367 -17.83 6.38 -8.58
C VAL A 367 -17.42 7.32 -7.45
N LEU A 368 -17.66 6.94 -6.19
CA LEU A 368 -17.34 7.75 -5.01
C LEU A 368 -15.84 7.77 -4.66
N ASN A 369 -15.12 6.68 -4.92
CA ASN A 369 -13.68 6.60 -4.75
C ASN A 369 -13.06 5.76 -5.87
N PRO A 370 -12.73 6.38 -7.01
CA PRO A 370 -12.17 5.67 -8.14
C PRO A 370 -10.79 5.09 -7.82
N ASN A 371 -9.99 5.69 -6.94
CA ASN A 371 -8.62 5.23 -6.64
C ASN A 371 -8.54 4.30 -5.42
N SER A 372 -9.64 3.65 -5.03
CA SER A 372 -9.57 2.60 -4.00
C SER A 372 -9.20 1.24 -4.61
N ALA A 373 -8.03 0.73 -4.25
CA ALA A 373 -7.58 -0.61 -4.64
C ALA A 373 -8.54 -1.68 -4.10
N THR A 374 -9.02 -1.52 -2.87
CA THR A 374 -9.99 -2.42 -2.24
C THR A 374 -11.31 -2.44 -3.00
N VAL A 375 -11.87 -1.28 -3.38
CA VAL A 375 -13.11 -1.23 -4.18
C VAL A 375 -12.91 -1.91 -5.54
N ALA A 376 -11.81 -1.62 -6.23
CA ALA A 376 -11.49 -2.25 -7.52
C ALA A 376 -11.30 -3.78 -7.37
N MET A 377 -10.64 -4.24 -6.31
CA MET A 377 -10.47 -5.66 -6.01
C MET A 377 -11.81 -6.36 -5.80
N LEU A 378 -12.66 -5.81 -4.92
CA LEU A 378 -13.97 -6.40 -4.59
C LEU A 378 -14.91 -6.38 -5.81
N LEU A 379 -14.88 -5.31 -6.60
CA LEU A 379 -15.64 -5.22 -7.85
C LEU A 379 -15.19 -6.30 -8.86
N GLY A 380 -13.88 -6.52 -8.98
CA GLY A 380 -13.33 -7.60 -9.79
C GLY A 380 -13.76 -9.00 -9.34
N TRP A 381 -13.89 -9.23 -8.03
CA TRP A 381 -14.44 -10.47 -7.50
C TRP A 381 -15.93 -10.65 -7.78
N VAL A 382 -16.74 -9.59 -7.72
CA VAL A 382 -18.16 -9.67 -8.09
C VAL A 382 -18.34 -9.94 -9.58
N HIS A 383 -17.53 -9.35 -10.45
CA HIS A 383 -17.51 -9.70 -11.88
C HIS A 383 -17.12 -11.18 -12.09
N ASN A 384 -16.18 -11.70 -11.31
CA ASN A 384 -15.84 -13.13 -11.31
C ASN A 384 -17.03 -14.03 -10.96
N TYR A 385 -17.89 -13.63 -10.02
CA TYR A 385 -19.07 -14.40 -9.61
C TYR A 385 -20.09 -14.50 -10.74
N LEU A 386 -20.24 -13.42 -11.52
CA LEU A 386 -21.10 -13.34 -12.70
C LEU A 386 -20.46 -13.91 -13.98
N SER A 387 -19.22 -14.42 -13.90
CA SER A 387 -18.43 -14.85 -15.07
C SER A 387 -18.20 -13.75 -16.12
N GLU A 388 -18.23 -12.48 -15.71
CA GLU A 388 -17.87 -11.31 -16.52
C GLU A 388 -16.33 -11.16 -16.53
N ASN A 389 -15.64 -12.17 -17.10
CA ASN A 389 -14.20 -12.43 -16.91
C ASN A 389 -13.30 -11.26 -17.32
N GLU A 390 -13.55 -10.64 -18.48
CA GLU A 390 -12.76 -9.51 -18.96
C GLU A 390 -12.88 -8.29 -18.05
N ALA A 391 -14.09 -8.01 -17.55
CA ALA A 391 -14.32 -6.94 -16.58
C ALA A 391 -13.64 -7.24 -15.24
N ALA A 392 -13.69 -8.50 -14.79
CA ALA A 392 -12.98 -8.95 -13.60
C ALA A 392 -11.47 -8.70 -13.70
N ILE A 393 -10.84 -9.14 -14.80
CA ILE A 393 -9.41 -8.95 -15.04
C ILE A 393 -9.04 -7.46 -15.11
N ALA A 394 -9.87 -6.63 -15.74
CA ALA A 394 -9.63 -5.20 -15.85
C ALA A 394 -9.61 -4.52 -14.47
N GLU A 395 -10.60 -4.78 -13.62
CA GLU A 395 -10.65 -4.19 -12.27
C GLU A 395 -9.57 -4.73 -11.33
N LEU A 396 -9.25 -6.02 -11.41
CA LEU A 396 -8.18 -6.61 -10.58
C LEU A 396 -6.79 -6.09 -10.98
N ARG A 397 -6.51 -5.94 -12.28
CA ARG A 397 -5.28 -5.29 -12.74
C ARG A 397 -5.22 -3.83 -12.31
N ARG A 398 -6.36 -3.13 -12.33
CA ARG A 398 -6.48 -1.77 -11.82
C ARG A 398 -6.20 -1.70 -10.31
N ALA A 399 -6.75 -2.62 -9.52
CA ALA A 399 -6.49 -2.72 -8.08
C ALA A 399 -4.98 -2.89 -7.80
N ARG A 400 -4.33 -3.82 -8.50
CA ARG A 400 -2.87 -4.04 -8.39
C ARG A 400 -2.07 -2.82 -8.82
N ARG A 401 -2.56 -2.05 -9.79
CA ARG A 401 -1.90 -0.82 -10.21
C ARG A 401 -2.02 0.28 -9.15
N ILE A 402 -3.19 0.42 -8.53
CA ILE A 402 -3.46 1.43 -7.49
C ILE A 402 -2.62 1.12 -6.24
N SER A 403 -2.48 -0.16 -5.91
CA SER A 403 -1.70 -0.62 -4.75
C SER A 403 -0.84 -1.82 -5.14
N PRO A 404 0.40 -1.59 -5.64
CA PRO A 404 1.32 -2.67 -6.01
C PRO A 404 1.76 -3.53 -4.80
N LEU A 405 1.74 -2.96 -3.60
CA LEU A 405 2.06 -3.63 -2.34
C LEU A 405 0.80 -3.84 -1.47
N HIS A 406 -0.36 -4.03 -2.11
CA HIS A 406 -1.62 -4.25 -1.42
C HIS A 406 -1.49 -5.43 -0.44
N PRO A 407 -2.01 -5.34 0.81
CA PRO A 407 -1.98 -6.45 1.76
C PRO A 407 -2.59 -7.74 1.18
N ASP A 408 -3.66 -7.60 0.40
CA ASP A 408 -4.36 -8.70 -0.26
C ASP A 408 -3.87 -8.94 -1.71
N ILE A 409 -2.61 -8.68 -2.02
CA ILE A 409 -2.09 -8.84 -3.40
C ILE A 409 -2.33 -10.26 -3.93
N GLY A 410 -2.16 -11.28 -3.09
CA GLY A 410 -2.47 -12.68 -3.44
C GLY A 410 -3.95 -12.91 -3.75
N VAL A 411 -4.87 -12.19 -3.10
CA VAL A 411 -6.31 -12.24 -3.40
C VAL A 411 -6.60 -11.61 -4.76
N ILE A 412 -5.90 -10.53 -5.11
CA ILE A 412 -6.02 -9.89 -6.44
C ILE A 412 -5.51 -10.85 -7.53
N THR A 413 -4.31 -11.41 -7.35
CA THR A 413 -3.69 -12.36 -8.28
C THR A 413 -4.54 -13.61 -8.46
N ALA A 414 -5.07 -14.17 -7.37
CA ALA A 414 -5.99 -15.31 -7.41
C ALA A 414 -7.28 -14.98 -8.17
N GLY A 415 -7.81 -13.76 -8.04
CA GLY A 415 -8.99 -13.32 -8.80
C GLY A 415 -8.74 -13.29 -10.31
N ILE A 416 -7.53 -12.92 -10.76
CA ILE A 416 -7.14 -12.95 -12.18
C ILE A 416 -7.05 -14.41 -12.64
N GLY A 417 -6.40 -15.26 -11.85
CA GLY A 417 -6.34 -16.70 -12.11
C GLY A 417 -7.73 -17.33 -12.21
N ASN A 418 -8.67 -16.93 -11.35
CA ASN A 418 -10.04 -17.41 -11.36
C ASN A 418 -10.76 -17.05 -12.67
N ALA A 419 -10.62 -15.80 -13.14
CA ALA A 419 -11.21 -15.38 -14.42
C ALA A 419 -10.60 -16.14 -15.61
N LEU A 420 -9.27 -16.33 -15.63
CA LEU A 420 -8.59 -17.13 -16.66
C LEU A 420 -9.05 -18.59 -16.65
N PHE A 421 -9.25 -19.16 -15.46
CA PHE A 421 -9.75 -20.53 -15.32
C PHE A 421 -11.18 -20.66 -15.88
N GLN A 422 -12.06 -19.71 -15.58
CA GLN A 422 -13.42 -19.67 -16.13
C GLN A 422 -13.43 -19.55 -17.66
N MET A 423 -12.43 -18.89 -18.26
CA MET A 423 -12.23 -18.78 -19.71
C MET A 423 -11.61 -20.05 -20.34
N GLY A 424 -11.28 -21.07 -19.55
CA GLY A 424 -10.61 -22.29 -20.03
C GLY A 424 -9.12 -22.12 -20.34
N LYS A 425 -8.51 -20.99 -19.93
CA LYS A 425 -7.07 -20.73 -20.10
C LYS A 425 -6.28 -21.36 -18.94
N ILE A 426 -6.29 -22.69 -18.89
CA ILE A 426 -5.88 -23.46 -17.71
C ILE A 426 -4.41 -23.22 -17.33
N ASP A 427 -3.50 -23.16 -18.31
CA ASP A 427 -2.07 -22.90 -18.04
C ASP A 427 -1.82 -21.48 -17.51
N GLU A 428 -2.46 -20.46 -18.12
CA GLU A 428 -2.36 -19.07 -17.63
C GLU A 428 -2.95 -18.93 -16.22
N ALA A 429 -4.05 -19.64 -15.95
CA ALA A 429 -4.68 -19.69 -14.63
C ALA A 429 -3.76 -20.35 -13.59
N ALA A 430 -3.12 -21.47 -13.93
CA ALA A 430 -2.16 -22.15 -13.06
C ALA A 430 -1.04 -21.20 -12.62
N ALA A 431 -0.43 -20.49 -13.57
CA ALA A 431 0.64 -19.53 -13.27
C ALA A 431 0.19 -18.42 -12.32
N GLN A 432 -1.02 -17.86 -12.51
CA GLN A 432 -1.54 -16.83 -11.60
C GLN A 432 -1.86 -17.39 -10.22
N TYR A 433 -2.45 -18.58 -10.11
CA TYR A 433 -2.76 -19.17 -8.81
C TYR A 433 -1.50 -19.63 -8.06
N GLU A 434 -0.47 -20.14 -8.75
CA GLU A 434 0.82 -20.49 -8.16
C GLU A 434 1.54 -19.24 -7.63
N GLN A 435 1.51 -18.13 -8.39
CA GLN A 435 1.98 -16.83 -7.90
C GLN A 435 1.19 -16.38 -6.67
N ALA A 436 -0.14 -16.44 -6.73
CA ALA A 436 -0.99 -16.07 -5.61
C ALA A 436 -0.71 -16.92 -4.36
N LEU A 437 -0.41 -18.21 -4.51
CA LEU A 437 -0.04 -19.09 -3.41
C LEU A 437 1.25 -18.64 -2.72
N SER A 438 2.23 -18.15 -3.50
CA SER A 438 3.46 -17.59 -2.93
C SER A 438 3.25 -16.25 -2.21
N GLU A 439 2.29 -15.45 -2.68
CA GLU A 439 1.95 -14.14 -2.12
C GLU A 439 1.08 -14.25 -0.85
N TYR A 440 0.13 -15.20 -0.82
CA TYR A 440 -0.76 -15.42 0.31
C TYR A 440 -1.10 -16.91 0.51
N PRO A 441 -0.20 -17.67 1.17
CA PRO A 441 -0.33 -19.13 1.31
C PRO A 441 -1.55 -19.59 2.09
N GLU A 442 -2.14 -18.76 2.94
CA GLU A 442 -3.24 -19.18 3.82
C GLU A 442 -4.63 -19.10 3.18
N PHE A 443 -4.75 -18.44 2.02
CA PHE A 443 -6.05 -18.19 1.39
C PHE A 443 -6.67 -19.47 0.82
N ALA A 444 -7.76 -19.95 1.43
CA ALA A 444 -8.34 -21.26 1.07
C ALA A 444 -8.89 -21.32 -0.37
N THR A 445 -9.32 -20.17 -0.92
CA THR A 445 -9.78 -20.07 -2.31
C THR A 445 -8.69 -20.43 -3.33
N ILE A 446 -7.41 -20.17 -3.02
CA ILE A 446 -6.27 -20.54 -3.88
C ILE A 446 -6.13 -22.06 -3.96
N HIS A 447 -6.16 -22.73 -2.81
CA HIS A 447 -6.05 -24.19 -2.75
C HIS A 447 -7.18 -24.88 -3.52
N LEU A 448 -8.42 -24.38 -3.38
CA LEU A 448 -9.56 -24.91 -4.14
C LEU A 448 -9.35 -24.72 -5.65
N GLY A 449 -8.93 -23.54 -6.08
CA GLY A 449 -8.64 -23.24 -7.49
C GLY A 449 -7.53 -24.13 -8.05
N LEU A 450 -6.38 -24.20 -7.38
CA LEU A 450 -5.24 -25.04 -7.78
C LEU A 450 -5.60 -26.53 -7.80
N MET A 451 -6.38 -27.01 -6.83
CA MET A 451 -6.86 -28.41 -6.84
C MET A 451 -7.59 -28.73 -8.15
N GLY A 452 -8.51 -27.87 -8.58
CA GLY A 452 -9.24 -28.05 -9.83
C GLY A 452 -8.38 -27.88 -11.08
N ILE A 453 -7.50 -26.88 -11.10
CA ILE A 453 -6.58 -26.62 -12.21
C ILE A 453 -5.61 -27.79 -12.40
N TYR A 454 -4.97 -28.26 -11.33
CA TYR A 454 -4.06 -29.40 -11.38
C TYR A 454 -4.77 -30.68 -11.80
N TRP A 455 -6.00 -30.89 -11.33
CA TRP A 455 -6.82 -32.01 -11.79
C TRP A 455 -7.08 -31.94 -13.30
N ALA A 456 -7.48 -30.77 -13.81
CA ALA A 456 -7.74 -30.56 -15.24
C ALA A 456 -6.49 -30.73 -16.12
N LEU A 457 -5.32 -30.39 -15.59
CA LEU A 457 -4.01 -30.60 -16.25
C LEU A 457 -3.49 -32.05 -16.14
N GLY A 458 -4.19 -32.94 -15.40
CA GLY A 458 -3.72 -34.30 -15.13
C GLY A 458 -2.59 -34.40 -14.10
N ARG A 459 -2.26 -33.29 -13.43
CA ARG A 459 -1.29 -33.17 -12.31
C ARG A 459 -1.94 -33.68 -11.02
N LYS A 460 -2.25 -34.97 -10.98
CA LYS A 460 -3.08 -35.59 -9.93
C LYS A 460 -2.43 -35.54 -8.55
N GLU A 461 -1.12 -35.71 -8.48
CA GLU A 461 -0.36 -35.65 -7.23
C GLU A 461 -0.43 -34.25 -6.61
N GLU A 462 -0.23 -33.18 -7.39
CA GLU A 462 -0.37 -31.81 -6.88
C GLU A 462 -1.82 -31.46 -6.53
N SER A 463 -2.79 -31.96 -7.29
CA SER A 463 -4.22 -31.84 -6.94
C SER A 463 -4.52 -32.47 -5.57
N ALA A 464 -3.98 -33.67 -5.31
CA ALA A 464 -4.14 -34.37 -4.03
C ALA A 464 -3.49 -33.63 -2.85
N GLN A 465 -2.36 -32.95 -3.07
CA GLN A 465 -1.74 -32.09 -2.06
C GLN A 465 -2.66 -30.93 -1.67
N MET A 466 -3.26 -30.26 -2.66
CA MET A 466 -4.22 -29.18 -2.40
C MET A 466 -5.48 -29.69 -1.70
N ALA A 467 -5.96 -30.88 -2.10
CA ALA A 467 -7.08 -31.54 -1.44
C ALA A 467 -6.82 -31.81 0.04
N GLU A 468 -5.60 -32.23 0.41
CA GLU A 468 -5.25 -32.48 1.81
C GLU A 468 -5.18 -31.19 2.65
N ILE A 469 -4.76 -30.08 2.06
CA ILE A 469 -4.85 -28.77 2.73
C ILE A 469 -6.33 -28.39 2.91
N LEU A 470 -7.15 -28.60 1.89
CA LEU A 470 -8.58 -28.31 1.96
C LEU A 470 -9.30 -29.14 3.04
N ARG A 471 -9.01 -30.43 3.17
CA ARG A 471 -9.59 -31.28 4.25
C ARG A 471 -9.26 -30.77 5.64
N ARG A 472 -8.01 -30.31 5.85
CA ARG A 472 -7.59 -29.75 7.14
C ARG A 472 -8.30 -28.44 7.47
N LYS A 473 -8.52 -27.58 6.47
CA LYS A 473 -9.18 -26.28 6.65
C LYS A 473 -10.71 -26.37 6.68
N ALA A 474 -11.31 -27.33 5.97
CA ALA A 474 -12.75 -27.47 5.79
C ALA A 474 -13.15 -28.95 5.74
N PRO A 475 -13.19 -29.64 6.90
CA PRO A 475 -13.45 -31.08 6.97
C PRO A 475 -14.84 -31.48 6.47
N ASP A 476 -15.82 -30.58 6.54
CA ASP A 476 -17.20 -30.80 6.10
C ASP A 476 -17.42 -30.52 4.60
N THR A 477 -16.33 -30.46 3.81
CA THR A 477 -16.41 -30.24 2.37
C THR A 477 -16.99 -31.48 1.68
N THR A 478 -18.06 -31.29 0.91
CA THR A 478 -18.63 -32.29 -0.01
C THR A 478 -18.88 -31.65 -1.37
N VAL A 479 -19.05 -32.47 -2.41
CA VAL A 479 -19.35 -31.99 -3.76
C VAL A 479 -20.70 -31.25 -3.76
N ALA A 480 -21.72 -31.78 -3.11
CA ALA A 480 -23.02 -31.12 -2.93
C ALA A 480 -22.90 -29.79 -2.17
N ASN A 481 -22.12 -29.74 -1.09
CA ASN A 481 -21.91 -28.51 -0.32
C ASN A 481 -21.21 -27.44 -1.17
N PHE A 482 -20.16 -27.80 -1.90
CA PHE A 482 -19.49 -26.90 -2.85
C PHE A 482 -20.47 -26.37 -3.90
N ARG A 483 -21.25 -27.25 -4.55
CA ARG A 483 -22.21 -26.84 -5.59
C ARG A 483 -23.31 -25.92 -5.06
N LYS A 484 -23.72 -26.11 -3.80
CA LYS A 484 -24.75 -25.30 -3.14
C LYS A 484 -24.21 -23.94 -2.67
N ASN A 485 -22.99 -23.91 -2.11
CA ASN A 485 -22.45 -22.78 -1.37
C ASN A 485 -21.24 -22.14 -2.06
N ARG A 486 -21.38 -21.88 -3.36
CA ARG A 486 -20.38 -21.20 -4.19
C ARG A 486 -20.95 -19.88 -4.72
N PRO A 487 -20.13 -18.83 -4.84
CA PRO A 487 -20.55 -17.59 -5.49
C PRO A 487 -20.40 -17.63 -7.03
N GLN A 488 -19.60 -18.54 -7.60
CA GLN A 488 -19.33 -18.57 -9.04
C GLN A 488 -20.44 -19.27 -9.81
N ASP A 489 -20.84 -18.68 -10.95
CA ASP A 489 -21.83 -19.25 -11.87
C ASP A 489 -21.25 -19.98 -13.09
N SER A 490 -19.94 -19.88 -13.34
CA SER A 490 -19.29 -20.51 -14.51
C SER A 490 -19.39 -22.03 -14.49
N PRO A 491 -20.04 -22.65 -15.50
CA PRO A 491 -20.09 -24.11 -15.61
C PRO A 491 -18.71 -24.74 -15.72
N THR A 492 -17.80 -24.12 -16.48
CA THR A 492 -16.41 -24.58 -16.65
C THR A 492 -15.71 -24.70 -15.29
N TYR A 493 -15.81 -23.67 -14.46
CA TYR A 493 -15.22 -23.69 -13.13
C TYR A 493 -15.89 -24.71 -12.23
N ILE A 494 -17.22 -24.72 -12.18
CA ILE A 494 -18.00 -25.59 -11.30
C ILE A 494 -17.71 -27.07 -11.57
N GLU A 495 -17.77 -27.48 -12.84
CA GLU A 495 -17.54 -28.89 -13.20
C GLU A 495 -16.08 -29.30 -12.99
N ALA A 496 -15.11 -28.41 -13.24
CA ALA A 496 -13.70 -28.71 -12.99
C ALA A 496 -13.40 -28.88 -11.49
N ILE A 497 -13.93 -28.01 -10.63
CA ILE A 497 -13.78 -28.16 -9.17
C ILE A 497 -14.51 -29.41 -8.67
N ALA A 498 -15.74 -29.66 -9.13
CA ALA A 498 -16.50 -30.83 -8.70
C ALA A 498 -15.81 -32.14 -9.10
N ALA A 499 -15.32 -32.24 -10.35
CA ALA A 499 -14.56 -33.39 -10.80
C ALA A 499 -13.27 -33.60 -10.00
N ALA A 500 -12.60 -32.52 -9.59
CA ALA A 500 -11.43 -32.60 -8.74
C ALA A 500 -11.77 -33.03 -7.30
N LEU A 501 -12.89 -32.58 -6.74
CA LEU A 501 -13.38 -33.03 -5.43
C LEU A 501 -13.69 -34.54 -5.47
N GLU A 502 -14.48 -34.98 -6.45
CA GLU A 502 -14.80 -36.40 -6.64
C GLU A 502 -13.53 -37.23 -6.87
N GLY A 503 -12.65 -36.75 -7.75
CA GLY A 503 -11.39 -37.38 -8.11
C GLY A 503 -10.40 -37.52 -6.97
N ASN A 504 -10.42 -36.58 -6.02
CA ASN A 504 -9.64 -36.65 -4.80
C ASN A 504 -10.36 -37.38 -3.65
N GLY A 505 -11.58 -37.90 -3.86
CA GLY A 505 -12.30 -38.72 -2.88
C GLY A 505 -13.06 -37.93 -1.81
N PHE A 506 -13.50 -36.70 -2.10
CA PHE A 506 -14.46 -36.01 -1.24
C PHE A 506 -15.85 -36.65 -1.36
N PRO A 507 -16.68 -36.62 -0.29
CA PRO A 507 -18.04 -37.15 -0.34
C PRO A 507 -18.91 -36.41 -1.39
N PRO A 508 -19.90 -37.10 -1.99
CA PRO A 508 -20.81 -36.50 -2.97
C PRO A 508 -21.69 -35.39 -2.39
#